data_AF-A0A2W6DIR5-F1
#
_entry.id   AF-A0A2W6DIR5-F1
#
_cell.length_a   1.000
_cell.length_b   1.000
_cell.length_c   1.000
_cell.angle_alpha   90.00
_cell.angle_beta   90.00
_cell.angle_gamma   90.00
#
_symmetry.space_group_name_H-M   'P 1'
#
loop_
_entity.id
_entity.type
_entity.pdbx_description
1 polymer ?
#
loop_
_entity_poly.entity_id
_entity_poly.type
_entity_poly.pdbx_seq_one_letter_code
_entity_poly.pdbx_strand_id
1 'polypeptide(L)'
;MGILGDADKPLHDVDVLVKTTRYLRLGMVGLALALAASVVLQWAEHDRLGSISAFYYTPVRTIFVGALIAIGISLVCLKGNTSIEDWLLNCAGFFAPYIALVPTPNLPKQSFPALSKTALSDDQIHQALGCDFNKLSTSPALASVKAACDDRNASIHNNVTVILVISAIALGCAGILSMISRARKLVDAPSRLDMTFYVLLCALYIWYVVWYNAFRGGFVAAAHPISAVLFFTFVALAVIYNAWKAHVDKEGFKKRGQKTPVFTNVAPTTYGVTALLMAASALLLIKGVDPNHHVFNLEAAEITLFSLFWVTQTAELWNRGLRTAQVSMVRLTYNLQSKAVIAHVAPSPGGPLPTGRITFVAKPADSGDAITMSQSLDDRRAEMSVSGWAAGTYVIDAQYNGDSNWLPSNSDTLTETLIAGSSA
;
A
#
# COMPACT_ATOMS: atom_id res chain seq x y z
N MET A 1 3.06 -37.23 23.23
CA MET A 1 3.48 -36.84 21.87
C MET A 1 3.00 -35.41 21.65
N GLY A 2 3.74 -34.45 22.22
CA GLY A 2 3.39 -33.03 22.15
C GLY A 2 3.75 -32.50 20.76
N ILE A 3 2.82 -31.77 20.17
CA ILE A 3 2.97 -31.10 18.88
C ILE A 3 4.19 -30.19 18.97
N LEU A 4 5.30 -30.60 18.35
CA LEU A 4 6.41 -29.72 17.99
C LEU A 4 5.86 -28.74 16.95
N GLY A 5 5.24 -27.65 17.42
CA GLY A 5 4.93 -26.52 16.58
C GLY A 5 6.22 -25.99 15.98
N ASP A 6 6.27 -25.95 14.65
CA ASP A 6 7.43 -25.58 13.85
C ASP A 6 7.95 -24.19 14.27
N ALA A 7 9.11 -24.17 14.91
CA ALA A 7 9.67 -22.99 15.58
C ALA A 7 10.02 -21.84 14.61
N ASP A 8 10.09 -22.13 13.30
CA ASP A 8 10.53 -21.19 12.26
C ASP A 8 9.38 -20.45 11.56
N LYS A 9 8.13 -20.91 11.72
CA LYS A 9 6.96 -20.32 11.04
C LYS A 9 6.79 -18.80 11.25
N PRO A 10 6.93 -18.24 12.46
CA PRO A 10 6.72 -16.80 12.67
C PRO A 10 7.84 -15.93 12.09
N LEU A 11 9.06 -16.47 12.01
CA LEU A 11 10.20 -15.82 11.35
C LEU A 11 10.02 -15.85 9.82
N HIS A 12 9.46 -16.92 9.27
CA HIS A 12 9.16 -16.97 7.84
C HIS A 12 8.11 -15.93 7.42
N ASP A 13 7.03 -15.79 8.19
CA ASP A 13 5.88 -14.93 7.85
C ASP A 13 6.26 -13.44 7.72
N VAL A 14 7.15 -12.96 8.58
CA VAL A 14 7.56 -11.56 8.54
C VAL A 14 8.63 -11.30 7.45
N ASP A 15 9.42 -12.30 7.07
CA ASP A 15 10.36 -12.22 5.94
C ASP A 15 9.59 -12.06 4.64
N VAL A 16 8.49 -12.81 4.53
CA VAL A 16 7.52 -12.69 3.45
C VAL A 16 6.88 -11.30 3.46
N LEU A 17 6.49 -10.76 4.61
CA LEU A 17 5.93 -9.40 4.72
C LEU A 17 6.92 -8.33 4.21
N VAL A 18 8.17 -8.35 4.67
CA VAL A 18 9.18 -7.35 4.26
C VAL A 18 9.49 -7.44 2.78
N LYS A 19 9.69 -8.66 2.25
CA LYS A 19 9.92 -8.87 0.82
C LYS A 19 8.73 -8.42 -0.02
N THR A 20 7.52 -8.82 0.35
CA THR A 20 6.29 -8.49 -0.38
C THR A 20 6.05 -6.99 -0.43
N THR A 21 6.12 -6.31 0.72
CA THR A 21 5.94 -4.85 0.77
C THR A 21 7.02 -4.11 -0.01
N ARG A 22 8.28 -4.55 0.07
CA ARG A 22 9.38 -3.97 -0.72
C ARG A 22 9.17 -4.15 -2.22
N TYR A 23 8.77 -5.35 -2.67
CA TYR A 23 8.55 -5.63 -4.09
C TYR A 23 7.36 -4.88 -4.66
N LEU A 24 6.26 -4.75 -3.90
CA LEU A 24 5.11 -3.95 -4.35
C LEU A 24 5.48 -2.47 -4.51
N ARG A 25 6.20 -1.88 -3.54
CA ARG A 25 6.62 -0.47 -3.61
C ARG A 25 7.60 -0.22 -4.76
N LEU A 26 8.63 -1.04 -4.90
CA LEU A 26 9.59 -0.93 -6.02
C LEU A 26 8.95 -1.22 -7.37
N GLY A 27 8.01 -2.17 -7.42
CA GLY A 27 7.24 -2.49 -8.62
C GLY A 27 6.46 -1.29 -9.12
N MET A 28 5.74 -0.58 -8.24
CA MET A 28 5.02 0.64 -8.63
C MET A 28 5.95 1.74 -9.16
N VAL A 29 7.14 1.92 -8.57
CA VAL A 29 8.15 2.86 -9.09
C VAL A 29 8.63 2.40 -10.47
N GLY A 30 8.92 1.12 -10.65
CA GLY A 30 9.30 0.55 -11.95
C GLY A 30 8.24 0.75 -13.02
N LEU A 31 6.95 0.58 -12.68
CA LEU A 31 5.83 0.81 -13.60
C LEU A 31 5.69 2.29 -13.98
N ALA A 32 5.89 3.22 -13.03
CA ALA A 32 5.89 4.65 -13.31
C ALA A 32 7.06 5.05 -14.23
N LEU A 33 8.25 4.48 -14.01
CA LEU A 33 9.41 4.69 -14.89
C LEU A 33 9.22 4.09 -16.27
N ALA A 34 8.59 2.92 -16.38
CA ALA A 34 8.25 2.31 -17.67
C ALA A 34 7.27 3.18 -18.46
N LEU A 35 6.27 3.76 -17.80
CA LEU A 35 5.36 4.73 -18.42
C LEU A 35 6.13 5.97 -18.89
N ALA A 36 6.97 6.56 -18.04
CA ALA A 36 7.79 7.71 -18.42
C ALA A 36 8.70 7.42 -19.63
N ALA A 37 9.37 6.26 -19.64
CA ALA A 37 10.20 5.83 -20.76
C ALA A 37 9.38 5.66 -22.05
N SER A 38 8.20 5.04 -21.97
CA SER A 38 7.33 4.86 -23.14
C SER A 38 6.84 6.19 -23.73
N VAL A 39 6.54 7.18 -22.88
CA VAL A 39 6.18 8.54 -23.33
C VAL A 39 7.36 9.24 -24.00
N VAL A 40 8.56 9.13 -23.43
CA VAL A 40 9.78 9.72 -24.00
C VAL A 40 10.12 9.11 -25.36
N LEU A 41 10.00 7.78 -25.50
CA LEU A 41 10.22 7.10 -26.77
C LEU A 41 9.20 7.55 -27.83
N GLN A 42 7.92 7.63 -27.47
CA GLN A 42 6.88 8.12 -28.38
C GLN A 42 7.15 9.57 -28.84
N TRP A 43 7.63 10.43 -27.96
CA TRP A 43 8.01 11.81 -28.29
C TRP A 43 9.21 11.94 -29.23
N ALA A 44 10.11 10.95 -29.24
CA ALA A 44 11.26 10.99 -30.13
C ALA A 44 10.85 10.82 -31.60
N GLU A 45 9.71 10.17 -31.84
CA GLU A 45 9.23 9.80 -33.18
C GLU A 45 7.99 10.60 -33.62
N HIS A 46 7.26 11.21 -32.69
CA HIS A 46 5.98 11.86 -32.94
C HIS A 46 5.76 13.15 -32.13
N ASP A 47 4.75 13.91 -32.52
CA ASP A 47 4.37 15.16 -31.85
C ASP A 47 4.00 14.96 -30.37
N ARG A 48 4.24 16.02 -29.58
CA ARG A 48 3.89 16.04 -28.16
C ARG A 48 2.36 16.14 -27.99
N LEU A 49 1.82 15.36 -27.07
CA LEU A 49 0.42 15.44 -26.65
C LEU A 49 0.26 16.33 -25.40
N GLY A 50 -0.91 16.95 -25.25
CA GLY A 50 -1.21 17.87 -24.15
C GLY A 50 -1.44 17.22 -22.77
N SER A 51 -1.51 15.89 -22.69
CA SER A 51 -1.58 15.10 -21.45
C SER A 51 -0.94 13.72 -21.64
N ILE A 52 -0.44 13.13 -20.57
CA ILE A 52 -0.03 11.71 -20.46
C ILE A 52 -1.23 10.81 -20.75
N SER A 53 -2.43 11.17 -20.27
CA SER A 53 -3.66 10.41 -20.53
C SER A 53 -4.03 10.32 -22.03
N ALA A 54 -3.65 11.30 -22.85
CA ALA A 54 -3.88 11.27 -24.30
C ALA A 54 -3.05 10.18 -25.03
N PHE A 55 -1.96 9.71 -24.41
CA PHE A 55 -1.17 8.59 -24.94
C PHE A 55 -1.93 7.25 -24.93
N TYR A 56 -3.11 7.20 -24.33
CA TYR A 56 -4.05 6.09 -24.54
C TYR A 56 -4.33 5.86 -26.04
N TYR A 57 -4.29 6.89 -26.88
CA TYR A 57 -4.58 6.75 -28.31
C TYR A 57 -3.35 6.45 -29.18
N THR A 58 -2.21 6.13 -28.58
CA THR A 58 -0.95 5.80 -29.26
C THR A 58 -0.47 4.39 -28.87
N PRO A 59 0.64 3.87 -29.44
CA PRO A 59 1.24 2.60 -29.02
C PRO A 59 1.58 2.52 -27.51
N VAL A 60 1.72 3.65 -26.83
CA VAL A 60 1.95 3.74 -25.38
C VAL A 60 0.78 3.17 -24.56
N ARG A 61 -0.41 3.04 -25.13
CA ARG A 61 -1.63 2.50 -24.49
C ARG A 61 -1.36 1.28 -23.62
N THR A 62 -0.62 0.30 -24.14
CA THR A 62 -0.41 -0.98 -23.44
C THR A 62 0.35 -0.79 -22.14
N ILE A 63 1.39 0.05 -22.14
CA ILE A 63 2.17 0.36 -20.93
C ILE A 63 1.34 1.23 -19.98
N PHE A 64 0.62 2.23 -20.51
CA PHE A 64 -0.26 3.08 -19.70
C PHE A 64 -1.33 2.28 -18.94
N VAL A 65 -2.09 1.43 -19.66
CA VAL A 65 -3.15 0.60 -19.06
C VAL A 65 -2.55 -0.42 -18.10
N GLY A 66 -1.49 -1.14 -18.52
CA GLY A 66 -0.84 -2.16 -17.70
C GLY A 66 -0.27 -1.59 -16.39
N ALA A 67 0.40 -0.45 -16.46
CA ALA A 67 0.96 0.23 -15.29
C ALA A 67 -0.12 0.64 -14.29
N LEU A 68 -1.20 1.28 -14.75
CA LEU A 68 -2.27 1.73 -13.86
C LEU A 68 -3.04 0.58 -13.20
N ILE A 69 -3.30 -0.51 -13.94
CA ILE A 69 -3.94 -1.70 -13.36
C ILE A 69 -3.05 -2.35 -12.30
N ALA A 70 -1.76 -2.53 -12.61
CA ALA A 70 -0.82 -3.14 -11.69
C ALA A 70 -0.54 -2.25 -10.46
N ILE A 71 -0.46 -0.92 -10.64
CA ILE A 71 -0.41 0.04 -9.54
C ILE A 71 -1.67 -0.06 -8.69
N GLY A 72 -2.86 -0.07 -9.30
CA GLY A 72 -4.13 -0.18 -8.59
C GLY A 72 -4.21 -1.42 -7.70
N ILE A 73 -3.84 -2.59 -8.23
CA ILE A 73 -3.76 -3.84 -7.48
C ILE A 73 -2.71 -3.74 -6.37
N SER A 74 -1.54 -3.18 -6.66
CA SER A 74 -0.46 -3.03 -5.68
C SER A 74 -0.89 -2.15 -4.50
N LEU A 75 -1.64 -1.09 -4.74
CA LEU A 75 -2.18 -0.21 -3.69
C LEU A 75 -3.18 -0.95 -2.79
N VAL A 76 -4.04 -1.80 -3.36
CA VAL A 76 -4.99 -2.63 -2.58
C VAL A 76 -4.27 -3.71 -1.78
N CYS A 77 -3.25 -4.34 -2.36
CA CYS A 77 -2.47 -5.40 -1.71
C CYS A 77 -1.50 -4.87 -0.66
N LEU A 78 -1.08 -3.61 -0.75
CA LEU A 78 -0.23 -2.97 0.24
C LEU A 78 -1.03 -2.68 1.51
N LYS A 79 -0.92 -3.60 2.45
CA LYS A 79 -1.31 -3.37 3.84
C LYS A 79 -0.37 -2.33 4.44
N GLY A 80 -0.93 -1.18 4.81
CA GLY A 80 -0.28 -0.10 5.54
C GLY A 80 -0.14 -0.43 7.03
N ASN A 81 0.32 0.55 7.80
CA ASN A 81 0.52 0.38 9.25
C ASN A 81 -0.79 0.46 10.05
N THR A 82 -1.85 0.97 9.44
CA THR A 82 -3.12 1.29 10.11
C THR A 82 -4.28 1.22 9.13
N SER A 83 -5.49 0.99 9.67
CA SER A 83 -6.76 1.04 8.94
C SER A 83 -6.96 2.27 8.04
N ILE A 84 -6.49 3.44 8.47
CA ILE A 84 -6.64 4.68 7.70
C ILE A 84 -5.78 4.63 6.43
N GLU A 85 -4.52 4.21 6.57
CA GLU A 85 -3.61 4.06 5.42
C GLU A 85 -4.14 3.01 4.44
N ASP A 86 -4.57 1.86 4.95
CA ASP A 86 -5.23 0.82 4.15
C ASP A 86 -6.43 1.37 3.37
N TRP A 87 -7.31 2.13 4.02
CA TRP A 87 -8.50 2.67 3.38
C TRP A 87 -8.15 3.67 2.28
N LEU A 88 -7.22 4.59 2.53
CA LEU A 88 -6.77 5.57 1.54
C LEU A 88 -6.15 4.88 0.31
N LEU A 89 -5.30 3.87 0.52
CA LEU A 89 -4.69 3.10 -0.56
C LEU A 89 -5.71 2.24 -1.31
N ASN A 90 -6.68 1.63 -0.62
CA ASN A 90 -7.77 0.89 -1.25
C ASN A 90 -8.65 1.79 -2.12
N CYS A 91 -8.97 3.00 -1.65
CA CYS A 91 -9.71 3.99 -2.43
C CYS A 91 -8.92 4.42 -3.67
N ALA A 92 -7.62 4.73 -3.54
CA ALA A 92 -6.78 5.03 -4.70
C ALA A 92 -6.73 3.83 -5.68
N GLY A 93 -6.52 2.62 -5.17
CA GLY A 93 -6.52 1.39 -5.97
C GLY A 93 -7.84 1.13 -6.70
N PHE A 94 -8.97 1.52 -6.11
CA PHE A 94 -10.29 1.46 -6.75
C PHE A 94 -10.39 2.37 -7.98
N PHE A 95 -9.83 3.59 -7.95
CA PHE A 95 -9.93 4.53 -9.07
C PHE A 95 -8.97 4.24 -10.22
N ALA A 96 -7.81 3.61 -9.96
CA ALA A 96 -6.78 3.41 -10.98
C ALA A 96 -7.26 2.65 -12.24
N PRO A 97 -8.05 1.55 -12.14
CA PRO A 97 -8.62 0.89 -13.32
C PRO A 97 -9.53 1.77 -14.16
N TYR A 98 -10.26 2.73 -13.56
CA TYR A 98 -11.13 3.63 -14.32
C TYR A 98 -10.33 4.68 -15.09
N ILE A 99 -9.22 5.16 -14.53
CA ILE A 99 -8.26 6.02 -15.26
C ILE A 99 -7.69 5.25 -16.46
N ALA A 100 -7.37 3.98 -16.28
CA ALA A 100 -6.78 3.13 -17.30
C ALA A 100 -7.76 2.77 -18.43
N LEU A 101 -9.00 2.42 -18.08
CA LEU A 101 -9.94 1.76 -18.98
C LEU A 101 -11.08 2.66 -19.47
N VAL A 102 -11.19 3.88 -18.95
CA VAL A 102 -12.04 4.94 -19.47
C VAL A 102 -11.13 6.04 -20.03
N PRO A 103 -10.89 6.08 -21.35
CA PRO A 103 -10.00 7.08 -21.93
C PRO A 103 -10.63 8.47 -21.93
N THR A 104 -9.79 9.51 -22.04
CA THR A 104 -10.25 10.91 -22.09
C THR A 104 -11.17 11.14 -23.29
N PRO A 105 -12.21 11.98 -23.15
CA PRO A 105 -13.20 12.19 -24.20
C PRO A 105 -12.64 12.90 -25.44
N ASN A 106 -11.47 13.54 -25.33
CA ASN A 106 -10.84 14.28 -26.43
C ASN A 106 -9.89 13.37 -27.19
N LEU A 107 -10.28 13.03 -28.42
CA LEU A 107 -9.41 12.33 -29.35
C LEU A 107 -8.29 13.29 -29.84
N PRO A 108 -7.03 12.82 -29.99
CA PRO A 108 -5.96 13.64 -30.56
C PRO A 108 -6.25 13.93 -32.04
N LYS A 109 -6.13 15.20 -32.45
CA LYS A 109 -6.30 15.60 -33.86
C LYS A 109 -5.35 14.84 -34.79
N GLN A 110 -4.14 14.52 -34.32
CA GLN A 110 -3.10 13.81 -35.06
C GLN A 110 -3.52 12.39 -35.45
N SER A 111 -4.40 11.74 -34.68
CA SER A 111 -4.91 10.41 -34.99
C SER A 111 -5.87 10.39 -36.20
N PHE A 112 -6.29 11.56 -36.69
CA PHE A 112 -7.24 11.69 -37.78
C PHE A 112 -6.72 12.66 -38.87
N PRO A 113 -5.76 12.24 -39.72
CA PRO A 113 -5.23 13.07 -40.80
C PRO A 113 -6.29 13.52 -41.82
N ALA A 114 -7.41 12.80 -41.90
CA ALA A 114 -8.55 13.20 -42.73
C ALA A 114 -9.20 14.51 -42.25
N LEU A 115 -9.22 14.77 -40.94
CA LEU A 115 -9.83 15.97 -40.35
C LEU A 115 -9.02 17.24 -40.66
N SER A 116 -7.69 17.15 -40.78
CA SER A 116 -6.85 18.31 -41.06
C SER A 116 -7.03 18.88 -42.48
N LYS A 117 -7.67 18.13 -43.38
CA LYS A 117 -7.94 18.52 -44.77
C LYS A 117 -9.41 18.87 -45.03
N THR A 118 -10.22 19.02 -43.97
CA THR A 118 -11.65 19.32 -44.09
C THR A 118 -11.95 20.82 -44.12
N ALA A 119 -13.13 21.18 -44.61
CA ALA A 119 -13.68 22.54 -44.51
C ALA A 119 -14.44 22.79 -43.18
N LEU A 120 -14.26 21.94 -42.17
CA LEU A 120 -14.88 22.12 -40.85
C LEU A 120 -14.19 23.28 -40.11
N SER A 121 -14.97 24.09 -39.39
CA SER A 121 -14.43 25.07 -38.45
C SER A 121 -13.73 24.39 -37.27
N ASP A 122 -12.83 25.09 -36.58
CA ASP A 122 -12.14 24.55 -35.41
C ASP A 122 -13.14 24.11 -34.31
N ASP A 123 -14.23 24.85 -34.10
CA ASP A 123 -15.29 24.48 -33.15
C ASP A 123 -15.97 23.15 -33.52
N GLN A 124 -16.21 22.93 -34.82
CA GLN A 124 -16.78 21.69 -35.34
C GLN A 124 -15.80 20.52 -35.20
N ILE A 125 -14.50 20.77 -35.41
CA ILE A 125 -13.44 19.78 -35.17
C ILE A 125 -13.38 19.42 -33.68
N HIS A 126 -13.45 20.41 -32.79
CA HIS A 126 -13.47 20.19 -31.34
C HIS A 126 -14.70 19.38 -30.89
N GLN A 127 -15.89 19.69 -31.40
CA GLN A 127 -17.11 18.90 -31.13
C GLN A 127 -16.98 17.46 -31.62
N ALA A 128 -16.46 17.26 -32.84
CA ALA A 128 -16.25 15.93 -33.41
C ALA A 128 -15.23 15.10 -32.62
N LEU A 129 -14.10 15.70 -32.21
CA LEU A 129 -13.08 15.04 -31.40
C LEU A 129 -13.56 14.73 -29.97
N GLY A 130 -14.53 15.49 -29.47
CA GLY A 130 -15.26 15.22 -28.23
C GLY A 130 -16.41 14.21 -28.37
N CYS A 131 -16.64 13.70 -29.59
CA CYS A 131 -17.73 12.79 -29.95
C CYS A 131 -19.15 13.36 -29.75
N ASP A 132 -19.32 14.69 -29.87
CA ASP A 132 -20.64 15.32 -29.99
C ASP A 132 -20.96 15.58 -31.46
N PHE A 133 -21.86 14.80 -32.04
CA PHE A 133 -22.25 14.89 -33.45
C PHE A 133 -23.62 15.53 -33.67
N ASN A 134 -24.32 15.96 -32.61
CA ASN A 134 -25.73 16.40 -32.71
C ASN A 134 -25.91 17.67 -33.56
N LYS A 135 -24.84 18.46 -33.72
CA LYS A 135 -24.84 19.74 -34.46
C LYS A 135 -23.99 19.71 -35.73
N LEU A 136 -23.52 18.53 -36.15
CA LEU A 136 -22.63 18.37 -37.31
C LEU A 136 -23.37 17.76 -38.50
N SER A 137 -23.20 18.38 -39.68
CA SER A 137 -23.67 17.82 -40.94
C SER A 137 -22.87 16.57 -41.33
N THR A 138 -23.53 15.56 -41.89
CA THR A 138 -22.87 14.31 -42.32
C THR A 138 -21.86 14.57 -43.44
N SER A 139 -20.58 14.28 -43.17
CA SER A 139 -19.48 14.36 -44.13
C SER A 139 -18.66 13.05 -44.10
N PRO A 140 -18.09 12.59 -45.23
CA PRO A 140 -17.21 11.41 -45.26
C PRO A 140 -16.03 11.50 -44.27
N ALA A 141 -15.50 12.70 -44.03
CA ALA A 141 -14.41 12.91 -43.08
C ALA A 141 -14.83 12.70 -41.61
N LEU A 142 -16.12 12.81 -41.32
CA LEU A 142 -16.70 12.61 -39.98
C LEU A 142 -17.00 11.12 -39.72
N ALA A 143 -17.08 10.29 -40.77
CA ALA A 143 -17.39 8.88 -40.66
C ALA A 143 -16.31 8.10 -39.91
N SER A 144 -15.03 8.38 -40.18
CA SER A 144 -13.90 7.74 -39.48
C SER A 144 -13.83 8.14 -38.00
N VAL A 145 -14.14 9.40 -37.69
CA VAL A 145 -14.18 9.91 -36.30
C VAL A 145 -15.36 9.30 -35.56
N LYS A 146 -16.53 9.25 -36.19
CA LYS A 146 -17.72 8.61 -35.61
C LYS A 146 -17.47 7.13 -35.31
N ALA A 147 -16.86 6.39 -36.25
CA ALA A 147 -16.48 5.00 -36.04
C ALA A 147 -15.52 4.84 -34.85
N ALA A 148 -14.53 5.73 -34.71
CA ALA A 148 -13.62 5.72 -33.55
C ALA A 148 -14.33 6.06 -32.23
N CYS A 149 -15.31 6.97 -32.25
CA CYS A 149 -16.15 7.28 -31.08
C CYS A 149 -17.04 6.09 -30.68
N ASP A 150 -17.62 5.39 -31.66
CA ASP A 150 -18.45 4.21 -31.43
C ASP A 150 -17.61 3.06 -30.84
N ASP A 151 -16.41 2.82 -31.39
CA ASP A 151 -15.45 1.84 -30.86
C ASP A 151 -15.02 2.17 -29.44
N ARG A 152 -14.67 3.45 -29.17
CA ARG A 152 -14.34 3.92 -27.82
C ARG A 152 -15.48 3.68 -26.85
N ASN A 153 -16.71 4.06 -27.20
CA ASN A 153 -17.87 3.95 -26.31
C ASN A 153 -18.23 2.46 -26.06
N ALA A 154 -18.08 1.60 -27.07
CA ALA A 154 -18.23 0.16 -26.92
C ALA A 154 -17.15 -0.43 -25.99
N SER A 155 -15.89 0.01 -26.13
CA SER A 155 -14.80 -0.38 -25.23
C SER A 155 -15.07 0.06 -23.79
N ILE A 156 -15.48 1.31 -23.57
CA ILE A 156 -15.88 1.81 -22.24
C ILE A 156 -17.01 0.93 -21.68
N HIS A 157 -18.00 0.57 -22.50
CA HIS A 157 -19.09 -0.28 -22.06
C HIS A 157 -18.62 -1.66 -21.62
N ASN A 158 -17.82 -2.33 -22.42
CA ASN A 158 -17.25 -3.62 -22.04
C ASN A 158 -16.42 -3.51 -20.76
N ASN A 159 -15.44 -2.61 -20.75
CA ASN A 159 -14.44 -2.53 -19.68
C ASN A 159 -15.07 -2.14 -18.34
N VAL A 160 -15.88 -1.08 -18.31
CA VAL A 160 -16.49 -0.60 -17.07
C VAL A 160 -17.49 -1.60 -16.52
N THR A 161 -18.27 -2.26 -17.39
CA THR A 161 -19.20 -3.32 -16.94
C THR A 161 -18.43 -4.46 -16.27
N VAL A 162 -17.32 -4.92 -16.87
CA VAL A 162 -16.48 -5.98 -16.29
C VAL A 162 -15.87 -5.55 -14.96
N ILE A 163 -15.30 -4.34 -14.87
CA ILE A 163 -14.72 -3.82 -13.61
C ILE A 163 -15.78 -3.73 -12.52
N LEU A 164 -16.99 -3.23 -12.84
CA LEU A 164 -18.07 -3.10 -11.87
C LEU A 164 -18.56 -4.45 -11.36
N VAL A 165 -18.65 -5.47 -12.23
CA VAL A 165 -19.02 -6.85 -11.84
C VAL A 165 -17.95 -7.46 -10.95
N ILE A 166 -16.67 -7.41 -11.35
CA ILE A 166 -15.57 -7.97 -10.56
C ILE A 166 -15.44 -7.24 -9.21
N SER A 167 -15.62 -5.91 -9.18
CA SER A 167 -15.62 -5.13 -7.94
C SER A 167 -16.78 -5.54 -7.02
N ALA A 168 -17.97 -5.82 -7.56
CA ALA A 168 -19.10 -6.32 -6.79
C ALA A 168 -18.76 -7.65 -6.10
N ILE A 169 -18.18 -8.59 -6.85
CA ILE A 169 -17.78 -9.90 -6.36
C ILE A 169 -16.69 -9.76 -5.29
N ALA A 170 -15.64 -8.98 -5.57
CA ALA A 170 -14.53 -8.76 -4.65
C ALA A 170 -15.00 -8.12 -3.34
N LEU A 171 -15.84 -7.08 -3.40
CA LEU A 171 -16.43 -6.46 -2.21
C LEU A 171 -17.32 -7.46 -1.46
N GLY A 172 -18.19 -8.20 -2.16
CA GLY A 172 -19.04 -9.22 -1.55
C GLY A 172 -18.23 -10.29 -0.81
N CYS A 173 -17.19 -10.84 -1.43
CA CYS A 173 -16.28 -11.80 -0.81
C CYS A 173 -15.55 -11.19 0.40
N ALA A 174 -15.01 -9.98 0.28
CA ALA A 174 -14.34 -9.28 1.38
C ALA A 174 -15.29 -9.04 2.56
N GLY A 175 -16.53 -8.65 2.31
CA GLY A 175 -17.57 -8.49 3.32
C GLY A 175 -17.91 -9.79 4.03
N ILE A 176 -18.10 -10.88 3.29
CA ILE A 176 -18.37 -12.22 3.84
C ILE A 176 -17.20 -12.70 4.72
N LEU A 177 -15.97 -12.60 4.23
CA LEU A 177 -14.77 -12.97 4.98
C LEU A 177 -14.61 -12.11 6.24
N SER A 178 -14.91 -10.82 6.16
CA SER A 178 -14.90 -9.89 7.29
C SER A 178 -15.97 -10.26 8.34
N MET A 179 -17.16 -10.68 7.92
CA MET A 179 -18.20 -11.13 8.85
C MET A 179 -17.83 -12.46 9.52
N ILE A 180 -17.30 -13.43 8.76
CA ILE A 180 -16.89 -14.74 9.27
C ILE A 180 -15.72 -14.59 10.26
N SER A 181 -14.69 -13.83 9.92
CA SER A 181 -13.52 -13.61 10.78
C SER A 181 -13.90 -12.96 12.10
N ARG A 182 -14.79 -11.96 12.08
CA ARG A 182 -15.32 -11.33 13.30
C ARG A 182 -16.19 -12.28 14.12
N ALA A 183 -17.08 -13.05 13.48
CA ALA A 183 -17.93 -14.02 14.19
C ALA A 183 -17.10 -15.12 14.88
N ARG A 184 -16.00 -15.55 14.24
CA ARG A 184 -15.06 -16.55 14.77
C ARG A 184 -13.99 -15.98 15.69
N LYS A 185 -13.95 -14.66 15.90
CA LYS A 185 -12.93 -13.95 16.69
C LYS A 185 -11.50 -14.33 16.28
N LEU A 186 -11.24 -14.38 14.97
CA LEU A 186 -9.90 -14.64 14.45
C LEU A 186 -8.94 -13.49 14.81
N VAL A 187 -7.65 -13.79 14.90
CA VAL A 187 -6.60 -12.82 15.26
C VAL A 187 -6.51 -11.67 14.26
N ASP A 188 -6.83 -11.93 13.00
CA ASP A 188 -6.82 -11.00 11.88
C ASP A 188 -8.20 -10.39 11.57
N ALA A 189 -9.17 -10.55 12.47
CA ALA A 189 -10.52 -10.02 12.26
C ALA A 189 -10.52 -8.48 12.15
N PRO A 190 -11.26 -7.90 11.19
CA PRO A 190 -11.27 -6.45 10.97
C PRO A 190 -11.85 -5.70 12.17
N SER A 191 -11.23 -4.57 12.48
CA SER A 191 -11.66 -3.66 13.54
C SER A 191 -12.99 -2.98 13.17
N ARG A 192 -13.61 -2.30 14.15
CA ARG A 192 -14.81 -1.48 13.88
C ARG A 192 -14.52 -0.39 12.83
N LEU A 193 -13.33 0.19 12.87
CA LEU A 193 -12.90 1.23 11.94
C LEU A 193 -12.72 0.66 10.52
N ASP A 194 -12.14 -0.53 10.39
CA ASP A 194 -12.02 -1.23 9.09
C ASP A 194 -13.39 -1.50 8.47
N MET A 195 -14.38 -1.87 9.30
CA MET A 195 -15.75 -2.09 8.83
C MET A 195 -16.43 -0.79 8.38
N THR A 196 -16.21 0.33 9.08
CA THR A 196 -16.68 1.64 8.63
C THR A 196 -16.08 1.99 7.27
N PHE A 197 -14.77 1.79 7.11
CA PHE A 197 -14.05 2.04 5.86
C PHE A 197 -14.51 1.14 4.71
N TYR A 198 -14.80 -0.12 4.98
CA TYR A 198 -15.43 -1.02 4.01
C TYR A 198 -16.80 -0.50 3.56
N VAL A 199 -17.66 -0.05 4.48
CA VAL A 199 -18.97 0.53 4.13
C VAL A 199 -18.82 1.79 3.27
N LEU A 200 -17.86 2.66 3.58
CA LEU A 200 -17.57 3.85 2.77
C LEU A 200 -17.09 3.48 1.35
N LEU A 201 -16.26 2.44 1.22
CA LEU A 201 -15.83 1.93 -0.08
C LEU A 201 -17.01 1.35 -0.87
N CYS A 202 -17.92 0.62 -0.23
CA CYS A 202 -19.16 0.14 -0.85
C CYS A 202 -20.06 1.30 -1.30
N ALA A 203 -20.18 2.36 -0.51
CA ALA A 203 -20.94 3.56 -0.89
C ALA A 203 -20.34 4.24 -2.14
N LEU A 204 -19.00 4.31 -2.20
CA LEU A 204 -18.27 4.84 -3.37
C LEU A 204 -18.53 3.97 -4.61
N TYR A 205 -18.44 2.65 -4.46
CA TYR A 205 -18.78 1.70 -5.52
C TYR A 205 -20.21 1.88 -6.03
N ILE A 206 -21.20 1.96 -5.13
CA ILE A 206 -22.62 2.17 -5.47
C ILE A 206 -22.80 3.48 -6.21
N TRP A 207 -22.16 4.56 -5.75
CA TRP A 207 -22.19 5.85 -6.44
C TRP A 207 -21.66 5.72 -7.88
N TYR A 208 -20.57 4.99 -8.11
CA TYR A 208 -20.04 4.72 -9.45
C TYR A 208 -21.00 3.92 -10.32
N VAL A 209 -21.63 2.88 -9.77
CA VAL A 209 -22.64 2.07 -10.46
C VAL A 209 -23.83 2.95 -10.88
N VAL A 210 -24.34 3.79 -9.97
CA VAL A 210 -25.45 4.69 -10.27
C VAL A 210 -25.04 5.70 -11.35
N TRP A 211 -23.85 6.30 -11.24
CA TRP A 211 -23.37 7.27 -12.22
C TRP A 211 -23.26 6.66 -13.63
N TYR A 212 -22.69 5.46 -13.74
CA TYR A 212 -22.53 4.73 -15.00
C TYR A 212 -23.87 4.34 -15.66
N ASN A 213 -24.85 3.91 -14.86
CA ASN A 213 -26.12 3.39 -15.37
C ASN A 213 -27.18 4.48 -15.58
N ALA A 214 -27.29 5.44 -14.66
CA ALA A 214 -28.31 6.48 -14.71
C ALA A 214 -27.88 7.72 -15.52
N PHE A 215 -26.58 8.01 -15.60
CA PHE A 215 -26.06 9.25 -16.21
C PHE A 215 -24.91 8.95 -17.18
N ARG A 216 -25.14 8.01 -18.10
CA ARG A 216 -24.11 7.45 -18.97
C ARG A 216 -23.32 8.48 -19.78
N GLY A 217 -23.98 9.50 -20.34
CA GLY A 217 -23.30 10.55 -21.11
C GLY A 217 -22.32 11.35 -20.27
N GLY A 218 -22.74 11.77 -19.06
CA GLY A 218 -21.88 12.46 -18.11
C GLY A 218 -20.74 11.59 -17.60
N PHE A 219 -20.98 10.28 -17.41
CA PHE A 219 -19.94 9.32 -17.06
C PHE A 219 -18.87 9.25 -18.14
N VAL A 220 -19.24 9.07 -19.42
CA VAL A 220 -18.26 8.99 -20.52
C VAL A 220 -17.46 10.30 -20.65
N ALA A 221 -18.10 11.44 -20.40
CA ALA A 221 -17.44 12.74 -20.48
C ALA A 221 -16.47 13.03 -19.32
N ALA A 222 -16.75 12.54 -18.10
CA ALA A 222 -16.04 12.99 -16.90
C ALA A 222 -15.45 11.90 -16.00
N ALA A 223 -15.70 10.61 -16.26
CA ALA A 223 -15.19 9.53 -15.42
C ALA A 223 -13.66 9.51 -15.35
N HIS A 224 -12.96 9.74 -16.47
CA HIS A 224 -11.49 9.80 -16.46
C HIS A 224 -10.95 10.92 -15.55
N PRO A 225 -11.25 12.21 -15.80
CA PRO A 225 -10.70 13.29 -14.98
C PRO A 225 -11.16 13.21 -13.52
N ILE A 226 -12.41 12.82 -13.25
CA ILE A 226 -12.90 12.65 -11.87
C ILE A 226 -12.15 11.50 -11.17
N SER A 227 -11.93 10.37 -11.83
CA SER A 227 -11.13 9.26 -11.26
C SER A 227 -9.70 9.71 -10.97
N ALA A 228 -9.08 10.45 -11.88
CA ALA A 228 -7.70 10.93 -11.72
C ALA A 228 -7.57 11.87 -10.52
N VAL A 229 -8.48 12.85 -10.40
CA VAL A 229 -8.50 13.78 -9.25
C VAL A 229 -8.72 13.02 -7.94
N LEU A 230 -9.66 12.09 -7.89
CA LEU A 230 -9.92 11.28 -6.69
C LEU A 230 -8.72 10.40 -6.35
N PHE A 231 -8.11 9.72 -7.32
CA PHE A 231 -6.90 8.91 -7.14
C PHE A 231 -5.78 9.72 -6.48
N PHE A 232 -5.40 10.86 -7.06
CA PHE A 232 -4.33 11.69 -6.51
C PHE A 232 -4.70 12.32 -5.17
N THR A 233 -5.99 12.62 -4.94
CA THR A 233 -6.46 13.09 -3.63
C THR A 233 -6.25 12.03 -2.55
N PHE A 234 -6.67 10.78 -2.79
CA PHE A 234 -6.48 9.69 -1.83
C PHE A 234 -5.01 9.37 -1.59
N VAL A 235 -4.18 9.40 -2.65
CA VAL A 235 -2.72 9.27 -2.50
C VAL A 235 -2.15 10.42 -1.69
N ALA A 236 -2.49 11.68 -1.99
CA ALA A 236 -1.99 12.83 -1.26
C ALA A 236 -2.37 12.77 0.24
N LEU A 237 -3.59 12.37 0.55
CA LEU A 237 -4.02 12.11 1.93
C LEU A 237 -3.20 10.98 2.58
N ALA A 238 -2.89 9.92 1.84
CA ALA A 238 -2.02 8.84 2.33
C ALA A 238 -0.59 9.32 2.59
N VAL A 239 -0.05 10.22 1.75
CA VAL A 239 1.27 10.84 1.92
C VAL A 239 1.27 11.76 3.16
N ILE A 240 0.23 12.58 3.34
CA ILE A 240 0.07 13.43 4.54
C ILE A 240 0.02 12.58 5.81
N TYR A 241 -0.78 11.51 5.78
CA TYR A 241 -0.88 10.59 6.91
C TYR A 241 0.46 9.89 7.20
N ASN A 242 1.20 9.51 6.15
CA ASN A 242 2.55 8.97 6.28
C ASN A 242 3.55 9.99 6.84
N ALA A 243 3.45 11.27 6.49
CA ALA A 243 4.28 12.34 7.06
C ALA A 243 4.10 12.42 8.59
N TRP A 244 2.85 12.44 9.05
CA TRP A 244 2.53 12.43 10.47
C TRP A 244 3.02 11.15 11.16
N LYS A 245 2.78 9.98 10.58
CA LYS A 245 3.22 8.70 11.17
C LYS A 245 4.74 8.57 11.25
N ALA A 246 5.46 8.98 10.21
CA ALA A 246 6.92 8.99 10.23
C ALA A 246 7.44 9.95 11.31
N HIS A 247 6.78 11.10 11.52
CA HIS A 247 7.13 12.02 12.59
C HIS A 247 6.95 11.36 13.97
N VAL A 248 5.82 10.69 14.21
CA VAL A 248 5.56 9.97 15.46
C VAL A 248 6.59 8.85 15.69
N ASP A 249 6.95 8.08 14.65
CA ASP A 249 7.97 7.03 14.73
C ASP A 249 9.32 7.63 15.13
N LYS A 250 9.74 8.70 14.45
CA LYS A 250 10.98 9.45 14.75
C LYS A 250 11.02 9.96 16.19
N GLU A 251 9.94 10.56 16.69
CA GLU A 251 9.86 11.02 18.08
C GLU A 251 9.87 9.85 19.07
N GLY A 252 9.35 8.69 18.68
CA GLY A 252 9.46 7.45 19.44
C GLY A 252 10.91 7.04 19.72
N PHE A 253 11.78 7.07 18.71
CA PHE A 253 13.21 6.78 18.88
C PHE A 253 13.89 7.78 19.83
N LYS A 254 13.60 9.08 19.68
CA LYS A 254 14.16 10.12 20.56
C LYS A 254 13.75 9.95 22.01
N LYS A 255 12.46 9.69 22.27
CA LYS A 255 11.93 9.46 23.63
C LYS A 255 12.59 8.25 24.31
N ARG A 256 13.00 7.24 23.54
CA ARG A 256 13.73 6.07 24.02
C ARG A 256 15.24 6.30 24.19
N GLY A 257 15.76 7.49 23.86
CA GLY A 257 17.21 7.77 23.86
C GLY A 257 17.98 7.01 22.77
N GLN A 258 17.29 6.52 21.73
CA GLN A 258 17.88 5.72 20.65
C GLN A 258 18.32 6.60 19.49
N LYS A 259 19.41 6.21 18.82
CA LYS A 259 19.85 6.86 17.58
C LYS A 259 18.83 6.59 16.47
N THR A 260 18.20 7.64 15.94
CA THR A 260 17.27 7.53 14.81
C THR A 260 18.00 7.09 13.53
N PRO A 261 17.52 6.07 12.81
CA PRO A 261 18.03 5.71 11.50
C PRO A 261 17.94 6.89 10.52
N VAL A 262 18.88 6.97 9.57
CA VAL A 262 18.99 8.10 8.62
C VAL A 262 17.68 8.31 7.85
N PHE A 263 17.12 7.25 7.25
CA PHE A 263 15.89 7.35 6.47
C PHE A 263 14.66 7.66 7.34
N THR A 264 14.58 7.12 8.55
CA THR A 264 13.54 7.49 9.54
C THR A 264 13.62 8.97 9.94
N ASN A 265 14.83 9.53 9.99
CA ASN A 265 15.03 10.93 10.36
C ASN A 265 14.55 11.92 9.29
N VAL A 266 14.73 11.58 8.00
CA VAL A 266 14.39 12.45 6.85
C VAL A 266 12.98 12.22 6.31
N ALA A 267 12.43 11.01 6.45
CA ALA A 267 11.13 10.63 5.91
C ALA A 267 9.98 11.60 6.22
N PRO A 268 9.79 12.13 7.45
CA PRO A 268 8.69 13.04 7.73
C PRO A 268 8.72 14.32 6.89
N THR A 269 9.91 14.90 6.72
CA THR A 269 10.09 16.11 5.92
C THR A 269 9.88 15.83 4.44
N THR A 270 10.44 14.72 3.93
CA THR A 270 10.26 14.34 2.54
C THR A 270 8.79 14.11 2.19
N TYR A 271 8.04 13.38 3.03
CA TYR A 271 6.60 13.22 2.84
C TYR A 271 5.82 14.53 2.93
N GLY A 272 6.17 15.40 3.88
CA GLY A 272 5.55 16.71 4.00
C GLY A 272 5.74 17.58 2.76
N VAL A 273 6.95 17.61 2.20
CA VAL A 273 7.25 18.32 0.95
C VAL A 273 6.53 17.69 -0.23
N THR A 274 6.53 16.36 -0.36
CA THR A 274 5.78 15.66 -1.42
C THR A 274 4.30 16.00 -1.36
N ALA A 275 3.67 15.92 -0.18
CA ALA A 275 2.26 16.28 -0.01
C ALA A 275 1.96 17.74 -0.36
N LEU A 276 2.82 18.67 0.06
CA LEU A 276 2.70 20.08 -0.29
C LEU A 276 2.74 20.29 -1.80
N LEU A 277 3.68 19.64 -2.49
CA LEU A 277 3.83 19.76 -3.94
C LEU A 277 2.65 19.13 -4.69
N MET A 278 2.11 18.00 -4.23
CA MET A 278 0.88 17.42 -4.80
C MET A 278 -0.32 18.36 -4.61
N ALA A 279 -0.46 18.96 -3.44
CA ALA A 279 -1.53 19.94 -3.19
C ALA A 279 -1.37 21.22 -4.04
N ALA A 280 -0.12 21.70 -4.20
CA ALA A 280 0.18 22.85 -5.05
C ALA A 280 -0.15 22.58 -6.53
N SER A 281 0.20 21.40 -7.03
CA SER A 281 -0.19 20.94 -8.37
C SER A 281 -1.71 20.97 -8.54
N ALA A 282 -2.48 20.37 -7.62
CA ALA A 282 -3.94 20.40 -7.67
C ALA A 282 -4.52 21.84 -7.70
N LEU A 283 -3.94 22.78 -6.93
CA LEU A 283 -4.35 24.19 -6.94
C LEU A 283 -4.05 24.90 -8.26
N LEU A 284 -2.92 24.60 -8.90
CA LEU A 284 -2.58 25.14 -10.22
C LEU A 284 -3.56 24.67 -11.30
N LEU A 285 -4.01 23.42 -11.19
CA LEU A 285 -5.02 22.81 -12.06
C LEU A 285 -6.37 23.54 -11.95
N ILE A 286 -6.79 23.90 -10.74
CA ILE A 286 -8.02 24.68 -10.48
C ILE A 286 -7.90 26.11 -11.02
N LYS A 287 -6.70 26.71 -10.94
CA LYS A 287 -6.47 28.09 -11.38
C LYS A 287 -6.27 28.24 -12.90
N GLY A 288 -6.15 27.14 -13.65
CA GLY A 288 -6.07 27.16 -15.11
C GLY A 288 -4.85 27.92 -15.66
N VAL A 289 -3.68 27.75 -15.04
CA VAL A 289 -2.56 28.71 -15.17
C VAL A 289 -1.87 28.75 -16.56
N ASP A 290 -2.06 27.79 -17.48
CA ASP A 290 -1.85 28.01 -18.93
C ASP A 290 -2.54 26.97 -19.85
N PRO A 291 -3.00 27.41 -21.03
CA PRO A 291 -3.94 26.64 -21.84
C PRO A 291 -3.32 25.52 -22.68
N ASN A 292 -1.99 25.50 -22.88
CA ASN A 292 -1.40 24.68 -23.94
C ASN A 292 -0.64 23.43 -23.44
N HIS A 293 -0.11 23.41 -22.20
CA HIS A 293 0.66 22.25 -21.68
C HIS A 293 0.53 21.99 -20.17
N HIS A 294 -0.44 22.60 -19.47
CA HIS A 294 -0.53 22.49 -18.00
C HIS A 294 -0.84 21.10 -17.52
N VAL A 295 -1.73 20.41 -18.24
CA VAL A 295 -2.17 19.07 -17.85
C VAL A 295 -1.04 18.07 -17.94
N PHE A 296 -0.27 18.06 -19.04
CA PHE A 296 0.91 17.20 -19.17
C PHE A 296 1.93 17.43 -18.04
N ASN A 297 2.34 18.69 -17.83
CA ASN A 297 3.37 19.00 -16.83
C ASN A 297 2.91 18.64 -15.42
N LEU A 298 1.62 18.84 -15.13
CA LEU A 298 1.04 18.45 -13.87
C LEU A 298 0.99 16.93 -13.70
N GLU A 299 0.50 16.19 -14.70
CA GLU A 299 0.45 14.73 -14.64
C GLU A 299 1.86 14.15 -14.48
N ALA A 300 2.87 14.71 -15.16
CA ALA A 300 4.27 14.32 -15.01
C ALA A 300 4.81 14.63 -13.60
N ALA A 301 4.48 15.80 -13.04
CA ALA A 301 4.86 16.17 -11.69
C ALA A 301 4.23 15.23 -10.65
N GLU A 302 2.94 14.93 -10.78
CA GLU A 302 2.21 14.03 -9.87
C GLU A 302 2.74 12.59 -9.91
N ILE A 303 3.06 12.06 -11.10
CA ILE A 303 3.69 10.72 -11.22
C ILE A 303 5.09 10.73 -10.62
N THR A 304 5.84 11.83 -10.77
CA THR A 304 7.17 11.98 -10.16
C THR A 304 7.08 12.02 -8.64
N LEU A 305 6.13 12.78 -8.09
CA LEU A 305 5.89 12.90 -6.64
C LEU A 305 5.39 11.58 -6.04
N PHE A 306 4.50 10.87 -6.74
CA PHE A 306 4.09 9.51 -6.42
C PHE A 306 5.30 8.57 -6.35
N SER A 307 6.19 8.61 -7.35
CA SER A 307 7.41 7.79 -7.37
C SER A 307 8.36 8.15 -6.24
N LEU A 308 8.56 9.45 -5.95
CA LEU A 308 9.39 9.92 -4.85
C LEU A 308 8.86 9.46 -3.49
N PHE A 309 7.54 9.48 -3.29
CA PHE A 309 6.90 8.94 -2.10
C PHE A 309 7.24 7.46 -1.91
N TRP A 310 7.04 6.63 -2.94
CA TRP A 310 7.30 5.19 -2.84
C TRP A 310 8.77 4.84 -2.67
N VAL A 311 9.68 5.58 -3.32
CA VAL A 311 11.13 5.43 -3.08
C VAL A 311 11.47 5.78 -1.64
N THR A 312 10.94 6.88 -1.11
CA THR A 312 11.18 7.31 0.27
C THR A 312 10.65 6.29 1.27
N GLN A 313 9.42 5.79 1.06
CA GLN A 313 8.82 4.78 1.94
C GLN A 313 9.54 3.44 1.88
N THR A 314 10.02 3.06 0.70
CA THR A 314 10.85 1.87 0.54
C THR A 314 12.18 2.00 1.28
N ALA A 315 12.84 3.17 1.20
CA ALA A 315 14.09 3.42 1.90
C ALA A 315 13.91 3.48 3.44
N GLU A 316 12.85 4.16 3.90
CA GLU A 316 12.51 4.26 5.33
C GLU A 316 12.21 2.89 5.95
N LEU A 317 11.52 2.01 5.20
CA LEU A 317 11.01 0.74 5.69
C LEU A 317 11.74 -0.46 5.10
N TRP A 318 12.92 -0.26 4.52
CA TRP A 318 13.68 -1.28 3.80
C TRP A 318 13.76 -2.59 4.61
N ASN A 319 14.17 -2.48 5.87
CA ASN A 319 14.40 -3.60 6.78
C ASN A 319 13.19 -3.95 7.68
N ARG A 320 12.11 -3.16 7.64
CA ARG A 320 11.00 -3.29 8.60
C ARG A 320 9.68 -3.71 7.94
N GLY A 321 9.49 -3.38 6.66
CA GLY A 321 8.22 -3.54 5.94
C GLY A 321 7.15 -2.54 6.39
N LEU A 322 6.90 -2.50 7.70
CA LEU A 322 5.94 -1.68 8.44
C LEU A 322 6.62 -0.96 9.61
N ARG A 323 6.12 0.21 10.01
CA ARG A 323 6.56 0.97 11.19
C ARG A 323 6.21 0.27 12.51
N THR A 324 5.16 -0.55 12.52
CA THR A 324 4.70 -1.30 13.71
C THR A 324 5.45 -2.64 13.91
N ALA A 325 6.18 -3.13 12.90
CA ALA A 325 6.93 -4.39 12.94
C ALA A 325 8.24 -4.27 13.75
N GLN A 326 8.19 -3.63 14.92
CA GLN A 326 9.35 -3.44 15.80
C GLN A 326 9.21 -4.26 17.10
N VAL A 327 8.16 -5.06 17.24
CA VAL A 327 8.04 -5.98 18.38
C VAL A 327 8.83 -7.24 18.04
N SER A 328 9.92 -7.50 18.74
CA SER A 328 10.53 -8.83 18.72
C SER A 328 9.62 -9.79 19.48
N MET A 329 9.41 -11.02 19.02
CA MET A 329 8.70 -12.01 19.83
C MET A 329 9.68 -12.71 20.75
N VAL A 330 9.36 -12.79 22.05
CA VAL A 330 10.13 -13.59 23.01
C VAL A 330 9.43 -14.93 23.16
N ARG A 331 10.15 -16.02 22.92
CA ARG A 331 9.65 -17.38 23.13
C ARG A 331 10.53 -18.11 24.13
N LEU A 332 9.92 -18.81 25.07
CA LEU A 332 10.62 -19.67 26.03
C LEU A 332 10.63 -21.12 25.55
N THR A 333 11.77 -21.80 25.76
CA THR A 333 11.93 -23.26 25.60
C THR A 333 12.75 -23.81 26.75
N TYR A 334 12.50 -25.05 27.16
CA TYR A 334 13.32 -25.74 28.16
C TYR A 334 14.34 -26.68 27.49
N ASN A 335 15.61 -26.58 27.89
CA ASN A 335 16.67 -27.51 27.49
C ASN A 335 16.91 -28.54 28.61
N LEU A 336 16.55 -29.79 28.35
CA LEU A 336 16.70 -30.90 29.28
C LEU A 336 18.17 -31.24 29.61
N GLN A 337 19.09 -31.08 28.65
CA GLN A 337 20.49 -31.46 28.84
C GLN A 337 21.23 -30.46 29.72
N SER A 338 21.07 -29.15 29.46
CA SER A 338 21.72 -28.09 30.24
C SER A 338 20.91 -27.63 31.46
N LYS A 339 19.70 -28.17 31.66
CA LYS A 339 18.74 -27.72 32.69
C LYS A 339 18.62 -26.20 32.69
N ALA A 340 18.25 -25.66 31.54
CA ALA A 340 18.15 -24.22 31.33
C ALA A 340 16.87 -23.86 30.58
N VAL A 341 16.28 -22.73 30.95
CA VAL A 341 15.23 -22.07 30.18
C VAL A 341 15.90 -21.11 29.21
N ILE A 342 15.61 -21.25 27.93
CA ILE A 342 16.16 -20.41 26.86
C ILE A 342 15.07 -19.48 26.34
N ALA A 343 15.32 -18.18 26.41
CA ALA A 343 14.53 -17.17 25.72
C ALA A 343 15.10 -16.94 24.33
N HIS A 344 14.29 -17.14 23.30
CA HIS A 344 14.60 -16.81 21.92
C HIS A 344 13.91 -15.51 21.57
N VAL A 345 14.67 -14.52 21.10
CA VAL A 345 14.17 -13.24 20.63
C VAL A 345 14.15 -13.28 19.11
N ALA A 346 12.97 -13.52 18.56
CA ALA A 346 12.73 -13.43 17.14
C ALA A 346 12.58 -11.95 16.77
N PRO A 347 13.51 -11.33 16.01
CA PRO A 347 13.23 -10.04 15.40
C PRO A 347 12.04 -10.15 14.45
N SER A 348 11.46 -9.02 14.05
CA SER A 348 10.77 -8.97 12.77
C SER A 348 11.81 -9.15 11.64
N PRO A 349 11.69 -10.13 10.76
CA PRO A 349 12.65 -10.34 9.68
C PRO A 349 12.99 -9.12 8.83
N GLY A 350 14.21 -9.13 8.30
CA GLY A 350 14.83 -8.00 7.61
C GLY A 350 15.51 -6.99 8.53
N GLY A 351 15.23 -6.98 9.84
CA GLY A 351 15.91 -6.13 10.80
C GLY A 351 17.25 -6.70 11.29
N PRO A 352 18.11 -5.86 11.88
CA PRO A 352 19.38 -6.32 12.47
C PRO A 352 19.12 -7.30 13.62
N LEU A 353 20.10 -8.17 13.91
CA LEU A 353 19.99 -9.13 15.01
C LEU A 353 19.68 -8.39 16.32
N PRO A 354 18.62 -8.79 17.07
CA PRO A 354 18.33 -8.27 18.39
C PRO A 354 19.53 -8.39 19.32
N THR A 355 19.87 -7.28 19.94
CA THR A 355 20.90 -7.12 20.97
C THR A 355 20.25 -6.70 22.29
N GLY A 356 21.03 -6.55 23.35
CA GLY A 356 20.52 -6.10 24.65
C GLY A 356 20.36 -7.24 25.66
N ARG A 357 19.36 -7.15 26.53
CA ARG A 357 19.18 -8.08 27.65
C ARG A 357 17.76 -8.62 27.72
N ILE A 358 17.66 -9.84 28.24
CA ILE A 358 16.41 -10.49 28.65
C ILE A 358 16.35 -10.49 30.17
N THR A 359 15.20 -10.15 30.73
CA THR A 359 14.88 -10.29 32.15
C THR A 359 13.93 -11.47 32.31
N PHE A 360 14.40 -12.56 32.93
CA PHE A 360 13.57 -13.69 33.33
C PHE A 360 12.96 -13.45 34.71
N VAL A 361 11.70 -13.83 34.88
CA VAL A 361 11.04 -13.88 36.19
C VAL A 361 10.45 -15.27 36.36
N ALA A 362 10.90 -15.99 37.39
CA ALA A 362 10.37 -17.29 37.77
C ALA A 362 9.68 -17.20 39.13
N LYS A 363 8.44 -17.68 39.20
CA LYS A 363 7.64 -17.71 40.43
C LYS A 363 7.33 -19.15 40.82
N PRO A 364 7.68 -19.60 42.04
CA PRO A 364 7.20 -20.88 42.56
C PRO A 364 5.67 -20.90 42.63
N ALA A 365 5.05 -22.00 42.20
CA ALA A 365 3.60 -22.13 42.17
C ALA A 365 2.97 -22.23 43.57
N ASP A 366 3.66 -22.85 44.52
CA ASP A 366 3.10 -23.24 45.82
C ASP A 366 3.41 -22.27 46.97
N SER A 367 4.29 -21.28 46.75
CA SER A 367 4.66 -20.10 47.58
C SER A 367 6.17 -19.84 47.55
N GLY A 368 6.58 -18.57 47.55
CA GLY A 368 7.98 -18.13 47.54
C GLY A 368 8.18 -16.82 46.80
N ASP A 369 9.33 -16.18 47.00
CA ASP A 369 9.68 -14.95 46.29
C ASP A 369 10.02 -15.21 44.82
N ALA A 370 9.72 -14.23 43.97
CA ALA A 370 10.05 -14.31 42.55
C ALA A 370 11.57 -14.21 42.34
N ILE A 371 12.12 -15.15 41.58
CA ILE A 371 13.52 -15.12 41.16
C ILE A 371 13.60 -14.31 39.87
N THR A 372 14.35 -13.21 39.89
CA THR A 372 14.56 -12.35 38.72
C THR A 372 16.01 -12.41 38.26
N MET A 373 16.25 -12.65 36.97
CA MET A 373 17.59 -12.70 36.41
C MET A 373 17.68 -11.97 35.07
N SER A 374 18.73 -11.14 34.90
CA SER A 374 18.96 -10.42 33.65
C SER A 374 20.19 -10.93 32.90
N GLN A 375 19.97 -11.48 31.71
CA GLN A 375 21.00 -12.09 30.88
C GLN A 375 21.16 -11.33 29.56
N SER A 376 22.39 -11.19 29.08
CA SER A 376 22.66 -10.62 27.75
C SER A 376 22.21 -11.58 26.65
N LEU A 377 21.74 -11.02 25.54
CA LEU A 377 21.47 -11.76 24.32
C LEU A 377 22.77 -12.18 23.62
N ASP A 378 22.87 -13.45 23.30
CA ASP A 378 23.90 -14.06 22.47
C ASP A 378 23.22 -14.82 21.32
N ASP A 379 23.52 -14.45 20.07
CA ASP A 379 22.84 -14.94 18.85
C ASP A 379 21.31 -15.12 18.99
N ARG A 380 20.61 -14.06 19.40
CA ARG A 380 19.15 -14.03 19.64
C ARG A 380 18.64 -14.89 20.79
N ARG A 381 19.53 -15.43 21.62
CA ARG A 381 19.19 -16.27 22.77
C ARG A 381 19.71 -15.69 24.06
N ALA A 382 18.96 -15.92 25.13
CA ALA A 382 19.46 -15.72 26.48
C ALA A 382 19.06 -16.95 27.29
N GLU A 383 19.93 -17.39 28.20
CA GLU A 383 19.70 -18.61 28.98
C GLU A 383 19.60 -18.31 30.47
N MET A 384 18.63 -18.96 31.12
CA MET A 384 18.52 -19.03 32.57
C MET A 384 18.75 -20.46 33.04
N SER A 385 19.87 -20.69 33.71
CA SER A 385 20.11 -21.98 34.35
C SER A 385 19.17 -22.16 35.54
N VAL A 386 18.49 -23.30 35.58
CA VAL A 386 17.68 -23.73 36.74
C VAL A 386 18.39 -24.84 37.53
N SER A 387 19.68 -25.04 37.27
CA SER A 387 20.49 -26.01 38.00
C SER A 387 20.60 -25.61 39.47
N GLY A 388 20.34 -26.56 40.36
CA GLY A 388 20.38 -26.35 41.82
C GLY A 388 19.14 -25.71 42.42
N TRP A 389 18.10 -25.43 41.62
CA TRP A 389 16.81 -24.99 42.14
C TRP A 389 16.11 -26.12 42.90
N ALA A 390 15.34 -25.76 43.93
CA ALA A 390 14.56 -26.73 44.67
C ALA A 390 13.51 -27.38 43.77
N ALA A 391 13.21 -28.66 44.03
CA ALA A 391 12.13 -29.37 43.35
C ALA A 391 10.80 -28.64 43.59
N GLY A 392 9.98 -28.54 42.54
CA GLY A 392 8.74 -27.78 42.54
C GLY A 392 8.33 -27.30 41.16
N THR A 393 7.13 -26.75 41.05
CA THR A 393 6.62 -26.16 39.81
C THR A 393 6.88 -24.65 39.79
N TYR A 394 7.43 -24.16 38.69
CA TYR A 394 7.73 -22.75 38.47
C TYR A 394 6.97 -22.23 37.25
N VAL A 395 6.35 -21.07 37.39
CA VAL A 395 5.79 -20.30 36.28
C VAL A 395 6.80 -19.23 35.90
N ILE A 396 7.27 -19.29 34.66
CA ILE A 396 8.40 -18.51 34.17
C ILE A 396 7.94 -17.63 33.02
N ASP A 397 8.22 -16.33 33.10
CA ASP A 397 8.09 -15.40 31.99
C ASP A 397 9.44 -14.71 31.71
N ALA A 398 9.58 -14.14 30.51
CA ALA A 398 10.74 -13.38 30.13
C ALA A 398 10.34 -12.11 29.38
N GLN A 399 11.02 -11.02 29.71
CA GLN A 399 10.93 -9.74 29.03
C GLN A 399 12.21 -9.48 28.26
N TYR A 400 12.09 -9.27 26.96
CA TYR A 400 13.12 -8.58 26.21
C TYR A 400 13.03 -7.09 26.50
N ASN A 401 14.16 -6.50 26.92
CA ASN A 401 14.20 -5.11 27.37
C ASN A 401 14.27 -4.10 26.21
N GLY A 402 14.31 -4.57 24.96
CA GLY A 402 14.48 -3.73 23.78
C GLY A 402 15.94 -3.40 23.47
N ASP A 403 16.16 -2.87 22.26
CA ASP A 403 17.42 -2.26 21.83
C ASP A 403 17.16 -1.10 20.85
N SER A 404 18.21 -0.61 20.18
CA SER A 404 18.12 0.49 19.22
C SER A 404 17.21 0.23 18.00
N ASN A 405 16.85 -1.02 17.73
CA ASN A 405 16.05 -1.46 16.58
C ASN A 405 14.77 -2.21 16.98
N TRP A 406 14.66 -2.66 18.23
CA TRP A 406 13.57 -3.52 18.70
C TRP A 406 12.93 -2.98 19.98
N LEU A 407 11.59 -2.97 20.00
CA LEU A 407 10.82 -2.61 21.18
C LEU A 407 10.87 -3.72 22.23
N PRO A 408 10.72 -3.38 23.52
CA PRO A 408 10.53 -4.38 24.56
C PRO A 408 9.32 -5.25 24.28
N SER A 409 9.41 -6.51 24.68
CA SER A 409 8.34 -7.48 24.49
C SER A 409 8.42 -8.59 25.52
N ASN A 410 7.27 -9.18 25.83
CA ASN A 410 7.17 -10.25 26.82
C ASN A 410 6.89 -11.57 26.12
N SER A 411 7.36 -12.66 26.72
CA SER A 411 6.94 -14.00 26.35
C SER A 411 5.58 -14.35 26.95
N ASP A 412 4.95 -15.39 26.42
CA ASP A 412 3.99 -16.17 27.19
C ASP A 412 4.68 -16.85 28.37
N THR A 413 3.91 -17.29 29.36
CA THR A 413 4.43 -18.02 30.52
C THR A 413 4.75 -19.47 30.16
N LEU A 414 5.93 -19.95 30.55
CA LEU A 414 6.32 -21.36 30.52
C LEU A 414 6.19 -21.95 31.93
N THR A 415 5.47 -23.06 32.07
CA THR A 415 5.38 -23.78 33.35
C THR A 415 6.30 -24.98 33.33
N GLU A 416 7.28 -25.01 34.23
CA GLU A 416 8.26 -26.11 34.34
C GLU A 416 8.18 -26.76 35.72
N THR A 417 8.24 -28.09 35.75
CA THR A 417 8.27 -28.87 37.00
C THR A 417 9.64 -29.50 37.18
N LEU A 418 10.37 -29.03 38.19
CA LEU A 418 11.67 -29.56 38.54
C LEU A 418 11.50 -30.71 39.54
N ILE A 419 12.02 -31.88 39.18
CA ILE A 419 12.01 -33.07 40.04
C ILE A 419 13.34 -33.11 40.80
N ALA A 420 13.32 -33.51 42.06
CA ALA A 420 14.53 -33.77 42.82
C ALA A 420 15.41 -34.77 42.05
N GLY A 421 16.68 -34.44 41.85
CA GLY A 421 17.61 -35.35 41.19
C GLY A 421 17.65 -36.66 41.98
N SER A 422 17.41 -37.79 41.32
CA SER A 422 17.71 -39.10 41.91
C SER A 422 19.20 -39.13 42.19
N SER A 423 19.58 -39.13 43.46
CA SER A 423 20.91 -39.55 43.88
C SER A 423 21.13 -40.96 43.36
N ALA A 424 22.08 -41.12 42.43
CA ALA A 424 22.55 -42.42 41.97
C ALA A 424 23.32 -43.13 43.08
#